data_AF-A0A7J4JL92-F1
#
_entry.id   AF-A0A7J4JL92-F1
#
_cell.length_a   1.000
_cell.length_b   1.000
_cell.length_c   1.000
_cell.angle_alpha   90.00
_cell.angle_beta   90.00
_cell.angle_gamma   90.00
#
_symmetry.space_group_name_H-M   'P 1'
#
loop_
_entity.id
_entity.type
_entity.pdbx_description
1 polymer ?
#
loop_
_entity_poly.entity_id
_entity_poly.type
_entity_poly.pdbx_seq_one_letter_code
_entity_poly.pdbx_strand_id
1 'polypeptide(L)'
;MPKPEHTGLNIPKYTKVYVMYMDVCTIRLHRKTKSHLDQYREYRNESYDEVVMKLVGIAKAAKDEPELSREAVEKIEAARKRIKAGDFVTEEEARKRLGL
;
A
#
# COMPACT_ATOMS: atom_id res chain seq x y z
N MET A 1 25.16 59.37 16.62
CA MET A 1 25.73 58.27 15.81
C MET A 1 24.62 57.28 15.49
N PRO A 2 24.33 56.98 14.21
CA PRO A 2 23.36 55.96 13.83
C PRO A 2 23.95 54.56 14.06
N LYS A 3 23.12 53.59 14.48
CA LYS A 3 23.50 52.17 14.58
C LYS A 3 23.18 51.48 13.25
N PRO A 4 24.13 50.78 12.60
CA PRO A 4 23.79 49.99 11.43
C PRO A 4 23.24 48.61 11.84
N GLU A 5 21.95 48.43 11.55
CA GLU A 5 21.36 47.42 10.67
C GLU A 5 21.76 45.94 10.82
N HIS A 6 20.73 45.12 11.02
CA HIS A 6 20.77 43.67 11.20
C HIS A 6 21.49 42.96 10.06
N THR A 7 22.56 42.24 10.42
CA THR A 7 23.27 41.29 9.57
C THR A 7 22.35 40.14 9.18
N GLY A 8 21.94 40.12 7.91
CA GLY A 8 21.24 38.99 7.31
C GLY A 8 22.08 37.72 7.40
N LEU A 9 21.52 36.67 8.00
CA LEU A 9 22.09 35.33 7.97
C LEU A 9 22.31 34.90 6.51
N ASN A 10 23.57 34.65 6.15
CA ASN A 10 23.97 34.10 4.86
C ASN A 10 23.48 32.64 4.77
N ILE A 11 22.23 32.45 4.36
CA ILE A 11 21.65 31.12 4.16
C ILE A 11 22.18 30.59 2.81
N PRO A 12 22.90 29.46 2.78
CA PRO A 12 23.49 28.92 1.57
C PRO A 12 22.43 28.70 0.47
N LYS A 13 22.72 29.15 -0.76
CA LYS A 13 21.81 29.06 -1.92
C LYS A 13 21.35 27.64 -2.24
N TYR A 14 22.07 26.62 -1.78
CA TYR A 14 21.76 25.21 -1.99
C TYR A 14 20.40 24.79 -1.42
N THR A 15 20.00 25.33 -0.26
CA THR A 15 18.70 25.03 0.33
C THR A 15 17.55 25.50 -0.57
N LYS A 16 17.72 26.63 -1.24
CA LYS A 16 16.68 27.24 -2.09
C LYS A 16 16.46 26.46 -3.39
N VAL A 17 17.50 25.84 -3.93
CA VAL A 17 17.43 25.03 -5.16
C VAL A 17 16.74 23.69 -4.92
N TYR A 18 16.98 23.05 -3.76
CA TYR A 18 16.34 21.78 -3.40
C TYR A 18 14.82 21.90 -3.24
N VAL A 19 14.35 23.04 -2.73
CA VAL A 19 12.92 23.33 -2.57
C VAL A 19 12.20 23.49 -3.92
N MET A 20 12.91 23.89 -4.99
CA MET A 20 12.32 24.09 -6.33
C MET A 20 11.98 22.78 -7.06
N TYR A 21 12.55 21.64 -6.66
CA TYR A 21 12.43 20.35 -7.35
C TYR A 21 11.69 19.26 -6.57
N MET A 22 11.13 19.58 -5.40
CA MET A 22 10.28 18.66 -4.65
C MET A 22 8.84 19.13 -4.79
N ASP A 23 8.05 18.46 -5.63
CA ASP A 23 6.60 18.62 -5.67
C ASP A 23 6.00 17.96 -4.41
N VAL A 24 6.00 18.72 -3.30
CA VAL A 24 5.53 18.24 -1.99
C VAL A 24 4.25 18.95 -1.63
N CYS A 25 3.24 18.18 -1.23
CA CYS A 25 2.03 18.71 -0.61
C CYS A 25 1.93 18.28 0.86
N THR A 26 1.21 19.06 1.66
CA THR A 26 0.91 18.71 3.05
C THR A 26 -0.52 18.23 3.17
N ILE A 27 -0.71 17.03 3.71
CA ILE A 27 -2.03 16.50 4.06
C ILE A 27 -2.22 16.51 5.57
N ARG A 28 -3.40 16.95 6.03
CA ARG A 28 -3.76 16.89 7.45
C ARG A 28 -4.48 15.58 7.73
N LEU A 29 -3.98 14.82 8.70
CA LEU A 29 -4.55 13.54 9.10
C LEU A 29 -5.02 13.59 10.56
N HIS A 30 -6.10 12.87 10.86
CA HIS A 30 -6.43 12.56 12.24
C HIS A 30 -5.32 11.70 12.86
N ARG A 31 -5.07 11.87 14.16
CA ARG A 31 -4.05 11.09 14.90
C ARG A 31 -4.26 9.58 14.73
N LYS A 32 -5.52 9.12 14.78
CA LYS A 32 -5.88 7.71 14.58
C LYS A 32 -5.45 7.20 13.21
N THR A 33 -5.71 7.96 12.14
CA THR A 33 -5.29 7.61 10.78
C THR A 33 -3.77 7.52 10.67
N LYS A 34 -3.05 8.50 11.25
CA LYS A 34 -1.58 8.48 11.30
C LYS A 34 -1.05 7.26 12.05
N SER A 35 -1.69 6.87 13.16
CA SER A 35 -1.34 5.64 13.89
C SER A 35 -1.57 4.36 13.10
N HIS A 36 -2.60 4.31 12.24
CA HIS A 36 -2.75 3.19 11.31
C HIS A 36 -1.64 3.17 10.26
N LEU A 37 -1.27 4.33 9.69
CA LEU A 37 -0.15 4.42 8.74
C LEU A 37 1.17 3.97 9.37
N ASP A 38 1.39 4.22 10.66
CA ASP A 38 2.57 3.75 11.39
C ASP A 38 2.70 2.22 11.38
N GLN A 39 1.58 1.48 11.37
CA GLN A 39 1.57 0.01 11.38
C GLN A 39 1.97 -0.59 10.02
N TYR A 40 1.86 0.18 8.94
CA TYR A 40 2.24 -0.25 7.59
C TYR A 40 3.70 0.03 7.25
N ARG A 41 4.48 0.58 8.19
CA ARG A 41 5.91 0.79 8.00
C ARG A 41 6.66 -0.52 8.16
N GLU A 42 7.47 -0.88 7.17
CA GLU A 42 8.27 -2.11 7.18
C GLU A 42 9.63 -1.92 7.87
N TYR A 43 10.15 -0.69 7.87
CA TYR A 43 11.41 -0.34 8.50
C TYR A 43 11.35 1.03 9.17
N ARG A 44 12.23 1.24 10.15
CA ARG A 44 12.18 2.38 11.09
C ARG A 44 12.18 3.76 10.43
N ASN A 45 12.78 3.88 9.24
CA ASN A 45 13.02 5.15 8.56
C ASN A 45 12.18 5.32 7.28
N GLU A 46 11.21 4.45 7.03
CA GLU A 46 10.32 4.55 5.87
C GLU A 46 9.47 5.82 5.93
N SER A 47 9.42 6.60 4.85
CA SER A 47 8.63 7.84 4.82
C SER A 47 7.13 7.56 4.70
N TYR A 48 6.29 8.54 5.09
CA TYR A 48 4.85 8.42 4.87
C TYR A 48 4.48 8.45 3.38
N ASP A 49 5.29 9.10 2.55
CA ASP A 49 5.08 9.12 1.10
C ASP A 49 5.22 7.71 0.51
N GLU A 50 6.30 7.00 0.88
CA GLU A 50 6.50 5.60 0.50
C GLU A 50 5.35 4.70 0.98
N VAL A 51 4.94 4.83 2.23
CA VAL A 51 3.81 4.05 2.79
C VAL A 51 2.52 4.32 2.01
N VAL A 52 2.22 5.59 1.74
CA VAL A 52 1.02 5.98 0.98
C VAL A 52 1.09 5.44 -0.45
N MET A 53 2.24 5.54 -1.12
CA MET A 53 2.43 5.03 -2.48
C MET A 53 2.27 3.51 -2.55
N LYS A 54 2.78 2.76 -1.56
CA LYS A 54 2.53 1.31 -1.46
C LYS A 54 1.04 1.01 -1.33
N LEU A 55 0.34 1.71 -0.43
CA LEU A 55 -1.11 1.53 -0.23
C LEU A 55 -1.91 1.86 -1.50
N VAL A 56 -1.54 2.92 -2.22
CA VAL A 56 -2.14 3.27 -3.52
C VAL A 56 -1.88 2.17 -4.55
N GLY A 57 -0.66 1.63 -4.60
CA GLY A 57 -0.32 0.51 -5.47
C GLY A 57 -1.18 -0.73 -5.20
N ILE A 58 -1.35 -1.11 -3.93
CA ILE A 58 -2.22 -2.22 -3.52
C ILE A 58 -3.67 -1.94 -3.91
N ALA A 59 -4.18 -0.75 -3.64
CA ALA A 59 -5.55 -0.38 -3.97
C ALA A 59 -5.81 -0.40 -5.49
N LYS A 60 -4.82 0.01 -6.29
CA LYS A 60 -4.88 -0.05 -7.75
C LYS A 60 -4.83 -1.48 -8.26
N ALA A 61 -3.90 -2.30 -7.77
CA ALA A 61 -3.82 -3.71 -8.12
C ALA A 61 -5.12 -4.44 -7.79
N ALA A 62 -5.68 -4.23 -6.59
CA ALA A 62 -6.96 -4.82 -6.20
C ALA A 62 -8.15 -4.41 -7.10
N LYS A 63 -8.06 -3.26 -7.78
CA LYS A 63 -9.10 -2.76 -8.66
C LYS A 63 -8.91 -3.23 -10.11
N ASP A 64 -7.70 -3.12 -10.63
CA ASP A 64 -7.40 -3.28 -12.06
C ASP A 64 -6.92 -4.71 -12.39
N GLU A 65 -6.20 -5.36 -11.47
CA GLU A 65 -5.63 -6.70 -11.62
C GLU A 65 -5.73 -7.49 -10.30
N PRO A 66 -6.95 -7.84 -9.85
CA PRO A 66 -7.09 -8.60 -8.62
C PRO A 66 -6.45 -9.98 -8.78
N GLU A 67 -5.54 -10.35 -7.87
CA GLU A 67 -4.87 -11.67 -7.87
C GLU A 67 -5.87 -12.83 -7.98
N LEU A 68 -7.05 -12.64 -7.38
CA LEU A 68 -8.20 -13.51 -7.55
C LEU A 68 -9.44 -12.64 -7.76
N SER A 69 -10.24 -12.94 -8.78
CA SER A 69 -11.58 -12.36 -8.88
C SER A 69 -12.39 -12.72 -7.63
N ARG A 70 -13.35 -11.87 -7.23
CA ARG A 70 -14.25 -12.19 -6.11
C ARG A 70 -14.92 -13.56 -6.30
N GLU A 71 -15.31 -13.87 -7.52
CA GLU A 71 -15.85 -15.18 -7.90
C GLU A 71 -14.85 -16.32 -7.64
N ALA A 72 -13.56 -16.13 -7.93
CA ALA A 72 -12.54 -17.14 -7.66
C ALA A 72 -12.37 -17.37 -6.15
N VAL A 73 -12.38 -16.31 -5.33
CA VAL A 73 -12.35 -16.42 -3.86
C VAL A 73 -13.56 -17.21 -3.35
N GLU A 74 -14.77 -16.89 -3.82
CA GLU A 74 -15.99 -17.60 -3.45
C GLU A 74 -15.94 -19.09 -3.83
N LYS A 75 -15.44 -19.41 -5.04
CA LYS A 75 -15.27 -20.79 -5.50
C LYS A 75 -14.26 -21.55 -4.65
N ILE A 76 -13.15 -20.92 -4.26
CA ILE A 76 -12.15 -21.52 -3.38
C ILE A 76 -12.76 -21.80 -2.00
N GLU A 77 -13.49 -20.85 -1.42
CA GLU A 77 -14.16 -21.04 -0.14
C GLU A 77 -15.19 -22.18 -0.20
N ALA A 78 -16.00 -22.24 -1.26
CA ALA A 78 -16.97 -23.30 -1.47
C ALA A 78 -16.30 -24.67 -1.63
N ALA A 79 -15.18 -24.75 -2.36
CA ALA A 79 -14.38 -25.97 -2.49
C ALA A 79 -13.81 -26.42 -1.13
N ARG A 80 -13.27 -25.50 -0.32
CA ARG A 80 -12.76 -25.82 1.02
C ARG A 80 -13.85 -26.33 1.96
N LYS A 81 -15.07 -25.78 1.87
CA LYS A 81 -16.23 -26.27 2.64
C LYS A 81 -16.61 -27.70 2.26
N ARG A 82 -16.65 -28.03 0.96
CA ARG A 82 -16.94 -29.39 0.47
C ARG A 82 -15.91 -30.42 0.97
N ILE A 83 -14.63 -30.11 0.83
CA ILE A 83 -13.54 -30.97 1.33
C ILE A 83 -13.69 -31.19 2.84
N LYS A 84 -13.95 -30.13 3.62
CA LYS A 84 -14.14 -30.24 5.07
C LYS A 84 -15.37 -31.09 5.45
N ALA A 85 -16.41 -31.09 4.62
CA ALA A 85 -17.60 -31.92 4.80
C ALA A 85 -17.40 -33.38 4.37
N GLY A 86 -16.23 -33.75 3.86
CA GLY A 86 -15.96 -35.07 3.30
C GLY A 86 -16.52 -35.28 1.89
N ASP A 87 -17.04 -34.22 1.26
CA ASP A 87 -17.53 -34.23 -0.12
C ASP A 87 -16.37 -33.92 -1.07
N PHE A 88 -15.54 -34.94 -1.32
CA PHE A 88 -14.46 -34.91 -2.28
C PHE A 88 -14.43 -36.22 -3.08
N VAL A 89 -13.84 -36.15 -4.26
CA VAL A 89 -13.60 -37.31 -5.13
C VAL A 89 -12.11 -37.49 -5.33
N THR A 90 -11.69 -38.72 -5.56
CA THR A 90 -10.31 -38.98 -5.96
C THR A 90 -10.08 -38.52 -7.40
N GLU A 91 -8.82 -38.35 -7.78
CA GLU A 91 -8.45 -37.99 -9.15
C GLU A 91 -8.97 -39.03 -10.16
N GLU A 92 -8.88 -40.32 -9.86
CA GLU A 92 -9.39 -41.41 -10.71
C GLU A 92 -10.91 -41.32 -10.91
N GLU A 93 -11.66 -41.06 -9.84
CA GLU A 93 -13.12 -40.89 -9.90
C GLU A 93 -13.52 -39.64 -10.68
N ALA A 94 -12.79 -38.53 -10.49
CA ALA A 94 -13.01 -37.29 -11.23
C ALA A 94 -12.77 -37.50 -12.73
N ARG A 95 -11.67 -38.18 -13.07
CA ARG A 95 -11.29 -38.48 -14.45
C ARG A 95 -12.36 -39.32 -15.16
N LYS A 96 -12.87 -40.35 -14.49
CA LYS A 96 -13.97 -41.19 -14.98
C LYS A 96 -15.27 -40.41 -15.19
N ARG A 97 -15.60 -39.46 -14.29
CA ARG A 97 -16.80 -38.60 -14.40
C ARG A 97 -16.70 -37.58 -15.54
N LEU A 98 -15.48 -37.12 -15.85
CA LEU A 98 -15.21 -36.14 -16.90
C LEU A 98 -14.92 -36.79 -18.27
N GLY A 99 -14.88 -38.12 -18.35
CA GLY A 99 -14.61 -38.85 -19.59
C GLY A 99 -13.17 -38.73 -20.10
N LEU A 100 -12.22 -38.53 -19.19
CA LEU A 100 -10.78 -38.33 -19.47
C LEU A 100 -9.94 -39.60 -19.22
#